data_AF-A0A951LYS8-F1
#
_entry.id   AF-A0A951LYS8-F1
#
_cell.length_a   1.000
_cell.length_b   1.000
_cell.length_c   1.000
_cell.angle_alpha   90.00
_cell.angle_beta   90.00
_cell.angle_gamma   90.00
#
_symmetry.space_group_name_H-M   'P 1'
#
loop_
_entity.id
_entity.type
_entity.pdbx_description
1 polymer ?
#
loop_
_entity_poly.entity_id
_entity_poly.type
_entity_poly.pdbx_seq_one_letter_code
_entity_poly.pdbx_strand_id
1 'polypeptide(L)'
;KGYLTFATYDYFNHVRGIRARVTGVDAREELVSLCNDIARAAEFDGLEFRQGFIRETEVAEVDILIALHACNTATDEAMFKGIAAGAAIIICAPCCHQELRPQMVAPQVLRGVLRHGIMLEREAELATDGLRALLLEQHGYATKVFEFISTEHTQKNTMIVGVRREQTDDVEALARQVQELKNFYGIKEQHLETLLTKN
;
A
#
# COMPACT_ATOMS: atom_id res chain seq x y z
N LYS A 1 -7.71 13.30 8.08
CA LYS A 1 -7.16 13.93 9.32
C LYS A 1 -5.93 13.14 9.72
N GLY A 2 -4.83 13.80 10.12
CA GLY A 2 -3.53 13.15 10.36
C GLY A 2 -3.40 12.30 11.63
N TYR A 3 -4.50 11.81 12.22
CA TYR A 3 -4.49 11.16 13.53
C TYR A 3 -3.48 10.02 13.66
N LEU A 4 -3.41 9.16 12.65
CA LEU A 4 -2.43 8.06 12.67
C LEU A 4 -1.00 8.61 12.65
N THR A 5 -0.71 9.62 11.83
CA THR A 5 0.63 10.22 11.77
C THR A 5 1.05 10.77 13.14
N PHE A 6 0.14 11.46 13.84
CA PHE A 6 0.37 11.91 15.22
C PHE A 6 0.56 10.74 16.19
N ALA A 7 -0.31 9.73 16.13
CA ALA A 7 -0.23 8.56 17.01
C ALA A 7 1.06 7.75 16.79
N THR A 8 1.49 7.60 15.54
CA THR A 8 2.77 6.96 15.18
C THR A 8 3.94 7.73 15.74
N TYR A 9 3.95 9.07 15.57
CA TYR A 9 5.00 9.92 16.11
C TYR A 9 5.10 9.82 17.64
N ASP A 10 3.96 9.96 18.33
CA ASP A 10 3.87 9.89 19.78
C ASP A 10 4.28 8.52 20.31
N TYR A 11 3.80 7.43 19.68
CA TYR A 11 4.16 6.08 20.07
C TYR A 11 5.68 5.84 19.98
N PHE A 12 6.32 6.23 18.87
CA PHE A 12 7.76 6.03 18.76
C PHE A 12 8.56 6.91 19.72
N ASN A 13 8.27 8.22 19.76
CA ASN A 13 9.08 9.16 20.52
C ASN A 13 8.82 9.10 22.03
N HIS A 14 7.56 9.00 22.45
CA HIS A 14 7.19 9.08 23.87
C HIS A 14 6.95 7.72 24.51
N VAL A 15 6.30 6.79 23.81
CA VAL A 15 6.01 5.45 24.38
C VAL A 15 7.21 4.53 24.27
N ARG A 16 7.92 4.54 23.12
CA ARG A 16 9.06 3.66 22.86
C ARG A 16 10.42 4.30 23.09
N GLY A 17 10.49 5.61 23.25
CA GLY A 17 11.76 6.34 23.41
C GLY A 17 12.68 6.28 22.18
N ILE A 18 12.13 6.00 21.00
CA ILE A 18 12.85 5.96 19.73
C ILE A 18 12.66 7.32 19.07
N ARG A 19 13.76 8.06 18.87
CA ARG A 19 13.73 9.37 18.22
C ARG A 19 13.41 9.22 16.73
N ALA A 20 12.12 9.18 16.41
CA ALA A 20 11.62 9.03 15.06
C ALA A 20 11.26 10.39 14.45
N ARG A 21 11.62 10.58 13.18
CA ARG A 21 11.05 11.63 12.34
C ARG A 21 9.89 11.06 11.56
N VAL A 22 8.77 11.77 11.52
CA VAL A 22 7.56 11.33 10.82
C VAL A 22 7.11 12.45 9.89
N THR A 23 6.98 12.12 8.60
CA THR A 23 6.47 13.04 7.58
C THR A 23 5.12 12.51 7.09
N GLY A 24 4.07 13.30 7.26
CA GLY A 24 2.76 13.06 6.63
C GLY A 24 2.69 13.71 5.26
N VAL A 25 2.05 13.07 4.29
CA VAL A 25 1.79 13.63 2.96
C VAL A 25 0.28 13.63 2.70
N ASP A 26 -0.29 14.79 2.35
CA ASP A 26 -1.70 14.92 1.95
C ASP A 26 -1.82 15.96 0.82
N ALA A 27 -2.75 15.76 -0.10
CA ALA A 27 -2.95 16.68 -1.22
C ALA A 27 -3.60 18.01 -0.80
N ARG A 28 -4.31 18.04 0.34
CA ARG A 28 -5.07 19.21 0.79
C ARG A 28 -4.21 20.11 1.67
N GLU A 29 -3.91 21.29 1.14
CA GLU A 29 -3.13 22.33 1.83
C GLU A 29 -3.72 22.71 3.20
N GLU A 30 -5.05 22.88 3.29
CA GLU A 30 -5.73 23.22 4.55
C GLU A 30 -5.47 22.18 5.65
N LEU A 31 -5.45 20.89 5.28
CA LEU A 31 -5.20 19.83 6.26
C LEU A 31 -3.71 19.79 6.65
N VAL A 32 -2.81 20.03 5.71
CA VAL A 32 -1.37 20.11 5.96
C VAL A 32 -1.06 21.26 6.91
N SER A 33 -1.59 22.46 6.63
CA SER A 33 -1.44 23.65 7.48
C SER A 33 -1.97 23.39 8.90
N LEU A 34 -3.20 22.87 9.01
CA LEU A 34 -3.79 22.52 10.30
C LEU A 34 -2.95 21.50 11.08
N CYS A 35 -2.43 20.46 10.42
CA CYS A 35 -1.62 19.45 11.11
C CYS A 35 -0.26 20.02 11.55
N ASN A 36 0.37 20.87 10.75
CA ASN A 36 1.62 21.53 11.15
C ASN A 36 1.41 22.53 12.30
N ASP A 37 0.28 23.24 12.35
CA ASP A 37 -0.07 24.10 13.48
C ASP A 37 -0.22 23.30 14.78
N ILE A 38 -0.92 22.15 14.70
CA ILE A 38 -1.08 21.26 15.85
C ILE A 38 0.26 20.65 16.27
N ALA A 39 1.11 20.22 15.33
CA ALA A 39 2.43 19.67 15.62
C ALA A 39 3.32 20.69 16.35
N ARG A 40 3.30 21.96 15.91
CA ARG A 40 4.01 23.05 16.58
C ARG A 40 3.46 23.35 17.97
N ALA A 41 2.15 23.42 18.13
CA ALA A 41 1.52 23.66 19.43
C ALA A 41 1.76 22.53 20.44
N ALA A 42 1.98 21.31 19.95
CA ALA A 42 2.32 20.14 20.76
C ALA A 42 3.84 19.95 20.97
N GLU A 43 4.68 20.85 20.43
CA GLU A 43 6.16 20.76 20.48
C GLU A 43 6.71 19.47 19.87
N PHE A 44 6.07 18.96 18.81
CA PHE A 44 6.48 17.74 18.11
C PHE A 44 7.49 18.06 17.00
N ASP A 45 8.72 18.44 17.37
CA ASP A 45 9.77 18.91 16.46
C ASP A 45 10.17 17.92 15.35
N GLY A 46 9.88 16.63 15.53
CA GLY A 46 10.15 15.58 14.54
C GLY A 46 8.96 15.21 13.67
N LEU A 47 7.83 15.91 13.79
CA LEU A 47 6.61 15.67 13.03
C LEU A 47 6.35 16.83 12.07
N GLU A 48 6.25 16.52 10.78
CA GLU A 48 5.89 17.49 9.75
C GLU A 48 4.88 16.92 8.77
N PHE A 49 4.15 17.80 8.10
CA PHE A 49 3.24 17.48 7.01
C PHE A 49 3.64 18.25 5.76
N ARG A 50 3.65 17.56 4.62
CA ARG A 50 3.96 18.13 3.30
C ARG A 50 2.75 18.02 2.39
N GLN A 51 2.51 19.08 1.63
CA GLN A 51 1.49 19.04 0.58
C GLN A 51 2.02 18.28 -0.63
N GLY A 52 1.23 17.33 -1.13
CA GLY A 52 1.55 16.64 -2.37
C GLY A 52 0.80 15.33 -2.56
N PHE A 53 0.96 14.77 -3.76
CA PHE A 53 0.61 13.38 -4.04
C PHE A 53 1.83 12.48 -3.85
N ILE A 54 1.61 11.23 -3.45
CA ILE A 54 2.70 10.30 -3.18
C ILE A 54 3.58 10.05 -4.42
N ARG A 55 3.01 9.97 -5.62
CA ARG A 55 3.78 9.92 -6.89
C ARG A 55 4.81 11.03 -7.05
N GLU A 56 4.45 12.25 -6.67
CA GLU A 56 5.25 13.47 -6.83
C GLU A 56 6.18 13.72 -5.63
N THR A 57 5.95 13.02 -4.52
CA THR A 57 6.75 13.19 -3.32
C THR A 57 8.09 12.47 -3.49
N GLU A 58 9.17 13.19 -3.25
CA GLU A 58 10.49 12.59 -3.13
C GLU A 58 10.62 11.88 -1.78
N VAL A 59 10.88 10.58 -1.84
CA VAL A 59 11.15 9.73 -0.67
C VAL A 59 12.56 9.21 -0.87
N ALA A 60 13.54 9.89 -0.26
CA ALA A 60 14.95 9.55 -0.44
C ALA A 60 15.34 8.31 0.37
N GLU A 61 15.16 8.37 1.69
CA GLU A 61 15.38 7.25 2.61
C GLU A 61 14.25 7.23 3.63
N VAL A 62 13.65 6.07 3.86
CA VAL A 62 12.60 5.88 4.85
C VAL A 62 12.72 4.50 5.48
N ASP A 63 12.63 4.40 6.81
CA ASP A 63 12.66 3.10 7.48
C ASP A 63 11.31 2.37 7.37
N ILE A 64 10.22 3.11 7.51
CA ILE A 64 8.84 2.60 7.52
C ILE A 64 7.97 3.48 6.62
N LEU A 65 7.37 2.87 5.60
CA LEU A 65 6.34 3.52 4.78
C LEU A 65 4.95 3.02 5.19
N ILE A 66 4.02 3.94 5.42
CA ILE A 66 2.62 3.64 5.78
C ILE A 66 1.69 4.35 4.80
N ALA A 67 0.82 3.59 4.14
CA ALA A 67 -0.21 4.12 3.23
C ALA A 67 -1.57 3.51 3.57
N LEU A 68 -2.43 4.28 4.24
CA LEU A 68 -3.78 3.83 4.58
C LEU A 68 -4.81 4.51 3.69
N HIS A 69 -5.68 3.70 3.08
CA HIS A 69 -6.72 4.18 2.16
C HIS A 69 -6.18 5.07 1.02
N ALA A 70 -4.96 4.79 0.57
CA ALA A 70 -4.41 5.36 -0.65
C ALA A 70 -5.16 4.73 -1.83
N CYS A 71 -6.23 5.38 -2.28
CA CYS A 71 -7.15 4.82 -3.27
C CYS A 71 -6.44 4.42 -4.58
N ASN A 72 -6.85 3.28 -5.12
CA ASN A 72 -6.51 2.78 -6.45
C ASN A 72 -4.99 2.64 -6.61
N THR A 73 -4.42 3.30 -7.61
CA THR A 73 -2.98 3.27 -7.92
C THR A 73 -2.13 4.04 -6.90
N ALA A 74 -2.72 4.85 -6.03
CA ALA A 74 -1.94 5.56 -5.00
C ALA A 74 -1.30 4.59 -3.98
N THR A 75 -1.93 3.43 -3.72
CA THR A 75 -1.29 2.35 -2.93
C THR A 75 -0.07 1.80 -3.66
N ASP A 76 -0.17 1.59 -4.97
CA ASP A 76 0.93 1.08 -5.81
C ASP A 76 2.08 2.09 -5.88
N GLU A 77 1.78 3.37 -6.06
CA GLU A 77 2.77 4.46 -5.99
C GLU A 77 3.49 4.49 -4.64
N ALA A 78 2.76 4.30 -3.54
CA ALA A 78 3.33 4.28 -2.20
C ALA A 78 4.23 3.05 -1.97
N MET A 79 3.80 1.85 -2.40
CA MET A 79 4.62 0.64 -2.37
C MET A 79 5.90 0.82 -3.19
N PHE A 80 5.78 1.36 -4.41
CA PHE A 80 6.93 1.65 -5.27
C PHE A 80 7.92 2.60 -4.57
N LYS A 81 7.46 3.71 -3.99
CA LYS A 81 8.32 4.65 -3.24
C LYS A 81 8.99 3.97 -2.05
N GLY A 82 8.28 3.08 -1.36
CA GLY A 82 8.84 2.31 -0.24
C GLY A 82 9.97 1.37 -0.68
N ILE A 83 9.76 0.65 -1.78
CA ILE A 83 10.77 -0.23 -2.40
C ILE A 83 11.98 0.60 -2.85
N ALA A 84 11.74 1.68 -3.60
CA ALA A 84 12.80 2.52 -4.15
C ALA A 84 13.66 3.20 -3.06
N ALA A 85 13.04 3.58 -1.94
CA ALA A 85 13.73 4.15 -0.78
C ALA A 85 14.38 3.08 0.13
N GLY A 86 14.27 1.79 -0.22
CA GLY A 86 14.87 0.69 0.52
C GLY A 86 14.24 0.44 1.90
N ALA A 87 12.96 0.78 2.07
CA ALA A 87 12.27 0.74 3.36
C ALA A 87 12.33 -0.63 4.00
N ALA A 88 12.59 -0.66 5.32
CA ALA A 88 12.59 -1.91 6.08
C ALA A 88 11.17 -2.49 6.20
N ILE A 89 10.15 -1.62 6.29
CA ILE A 89 8.75 -2.02 6.44
C ILE A 89 7.86 -1.17 5.53
N ILE A 90 6.95 -1.81 4.81
CA ILE A 90 5.88 -1.18 4.01
C ILE A 90 4.54 -1.69 4.53
N ILE A 91 3.65 -0.78 4.94
CA ILE A 91 2.32 -1.10 5.48
C ILE A 91 1.26 -0.40 4.63
N CYS A 92 0.39 -1.18 4.00
CA CYS A 92 -0.68 -0.66 3.16
C CYS A 92 -2.03 -1.22 3.59
N ALA A 93 -3.02 -0.34 3.78
CA ALA A 93 -4.43 -0.71 3.87
C ALA A 93 -5.13 -0.28 2.57
N PRO A 94 -5.11 -1.12 1.51
CA PRO A 94 -5.77 -0.83 0.25
C PRO A 94 -7.28 -0.70 0.44
N CYS A 95 -7.93 0.10 -0.40
CA CYS A 95 -9.36 0.35 -0.26
C CYS A 95 -10.14 0.40 -1.57
N CYS A 96 -9.51 0.32 -2.75
CA CYS A 96 -10.26 0.15 -3.98
C CYS A 96 -9.41 -0.50 -5.08
N HIS A 97 -10.14 -1.15 -6.00
CA HIS A 97 -9.61 -2.07 -7.00
C HIS A 97 -10.13 -1.67 -8.40
N GLN A 98 -10.12 -0.36 -8.67
CA GLN A 98 -10.67 0.21 -9.91
C GLN A 98 -9.76 -0.05 -11.11
N GLU A 99 -8.47 -0.30 -10.89
CA GLU A 99 -7.52 -0.62 -11.96
C GLU A 99 -7.82 -1.99 -12.60
N LEU A 100 -7.92 -3.05 -11.79
CA LEU A 100 -7.97 -4.42 -12.31
C LEU A 100 -9.38 -4.81 -12.74
N ARG A 101 -10.39 -4.44 -11.95
CA ARG A 101 -11.79 -4.86 -12.16
C ARG A 101 -12.30 -4.67 -13.60
N PRO A 102 -12.05 -3.54 -14.30
CA PRO A 102 -12.49 -3.34 -15.68
C PRO A 102 -11.78 -4.23 -16.71
N GLN A 103 -10.59 -4.73 -16.37
CA GLN A 103 -9.77 -5.59 -17.24
C GLN A 103 -10.12 -7.08 -17.05
N MET A 104 -10.64 -7.44 -15.88
CA MET A 104 -10.84 -8.83 -15.50
C MET A 104 -11.90 -9.51 -16.38
N VAL A 105 -11.48 -10.60 -17.01
CA VAL A 105 -12.33 -11.53 -17.73
C VAL A 105 -12.53 -12.76 -16.86
N ALA A 106 -13.79 -13.07 -16.56
CA ALA A 106 -14.13 -14.24 -15.76
C ALA A 106 -13.65 -15.54 -16.47
N PRO A 107 -12.79 -16.35 -15.82
CA PRO A 107 -12.40 -17.66 -16.33
C PRO A 107 -13.62 -18.53 -16.59
N GLN A 108 -13.54 -19.44 -17.57
CA GLN A 108 -14.70 -20.23 -18.03
C GLN A 108 -15.47 -20.89 -16.88
N VAL A 109 -14.76 -21.50 -15.93
CA VAL A 109 -15.34 -22.18 -14.77
C VAL A 109 -16.01 -21.23 -13.77
N LEU A 110 -15.56 -19.96 -13.69
CA LEU A 110 -16.05 -18.96 -12.76
C LEU A 110 -17.10 -18.00 -13.36
N ARG A 111 -17.38 -18.06 -14.67
CA ARG A 111 -18.34 -17.14 -15.34
C ARG A 111 -19.70 -17.06 -14.65
N GLY A 112 -20.23 -18.19 -14.20
CA GLY A 112 -21.52 -18.24 -13.50
C GLY A 112 -21.51 -17.57 -12.12
N VAL A 113 -20.36 -17.55 -11.46
CA VAL A 113 -20.14 -16.95 -10.13
C VAL A 113 -19.86 -15.45 -10.28
N LEU A 114 -18.91 -15.09 -11.13
CA LEU A 114 -18.42 -13.72 -11.31
C LEU A 114 -19.36 -12.85 -12.15
N ARG A 115 -20.47 -13.38 -12.69
CA ARG A 115 -21.54 -12.53 -13.27
C ARG A 115 -22.22 -11.65 -12.21
N HIS A 116 -22.14 -12.04 -10.93
CA HIS A 116 -22.71 -11.29 -9.83
C HIS A 116 -21.73 -10.20 -9.41
N GLY A 117 -22.12 -8.93 -9.52
CA GLY A 117 -21.23 -7.78 -9.33
C GLY A 117 -20.46 -7.79 -8.00
N ILE A 118 -21.11 -8.21 -6.90
CA ILE A 118 -20.46 -8.34 -5.59
C ILE A 118 -19.38 -9.43 -5.55
N MET A 119 -19.56 -10.53 -6.28
CA MET A 119 -18.56 -11.60 -6.35
C MET A 119 -17.37 -11.17 -7.22
N LEU A 120 -17.65 -10.50 -8.34
CA LEU A 120 -16.61 -9.92 -9.19
C LEU A 120 -15.81 -8.85 -8.43
N GLU A 121 -16.47 -8.02 -7.62
CA GLU A 121 -15.79 -7.02 -6.81
C GLU A 121 -14.82 -7.69 -5.84
N ARG A 122 -15.27 -8.65 -5.03
CA ARG A 122 -14.42 -9.41 -4.09
C ARG A 122 -13.27 -10.13 -4.77
N GLU A 123 -13.52 -10.74 -5.92
CA GLU A 123 -12.48 -11.40 -6.70
C GLU A 123 -11.44 -10.39 -7.22
N ALA A 124 -11.87 -9.21 -7.65
CA ALA A 124 -10.96 -8.14 -8.05
C ALA A 124 -10.14 -7.61 -6.86
N GLU A 125 -10.71 -7.55 -5.66
CA GLU A 125 -9.98 -7.19 -4.45
C GLU A 125 -8.87 -8.21 -4.18
N LEU A 126 -9.23 -9.50 -4.17
CA LEU A 126 -8.30 -10.61 -3.97
C LEU A 126 -7.18 -10.61 -5.02
N ALA A 127 -7.52 -10.48 -6.30
CA ALA A 127 -6.54 -10.48 -7.38
C ALA A 127 -5.58 -9.28 -7.28
N THR A 128 -6.10 -8.09 -6.94
CA THR A 128 -5.28 -6.89 -6.79
C THR A 128 -4.30 -7.01 -5.64
N ASP A 129 -4.79 -7.39 -4.46
CA ASP A 129 -3.96 -7.43 -3.25
C ASP A 129 -2.99 -8.62 -3.28
N GLY A 130 -3.39 -9.74 -3.91
CA GLY A 130 -2.51 -10.87 -4.21
C GLY A 130 -1.38 -10.49 -5.15
N LEU A 131 -1.66 -9.75 -6.23
CA LEU A 131 -0.61 -9.24 -7.13
C LEU A 131 0.34 -8.29 -6.41
N ARG A 132 -0.17 -7.35 -5.60
CA ARG A 132 0.67 -6.45 -4.80
C ARG A 132 1.58 -7.20 -3.84
N ALA A 133 1.07 -8.23 -3.17
CA ALA A 133 1.86 -9.08 -2.30
C ALA A 133 2.97 -9.81 -3.09
N LEU A 134 2.64 -10.49 -4.18
CA LEU A 134 3.64 -11.17 -5.01
C LEU A 134 4.72 -10.21 -5.55
N LEU A 135 4.33 -9.00 -5.95
CA LEU A 135 5.27 -7.98 -6.42
C LEU A 135 6.20 -7.49 -5.31
N LEU A 136 5.70 -7.32 -4.08
CA LEU A 136 6.56 -7.02 -2.93
C LEU A 136 7.55 -8.17 -2.66
N GLU A 137 7.10 -9.42 -2.71
CA GLU A 137 7.95 -10.60 -2.55
C GLU A 137 9.04 -10.68 -3.61
N GLN A 138 8.68 -10.41 -4.87
CA GLN A 138 9.60 -10.36 -6.00
C GLN A 138 10.70 -9.30 -5.80
N HIS A 139 10.42 -8.28 -4.99
CA HIS A 139 11.35 -7.17 -4.69
C HIS A 139 11.96 -7.26 -3.28
N GLY A 140 12.02 -8.48 -2.70
CA GLY A 140 12.80 -8.75 -1.49
C GLY A 140 12.07 -8.49 -0.17
N TYR A 141 10.74 -8.52 -0.16
CA TYR A 141 9.93 -8.36 1.04
C TYR A 141 9.24 -9.67 1.45
N ALA A 142 9.25 -9.96 2.74
CA ALA A 142 8.30 -10.86 3.38
C ALA A 142 6.91 -10.23 3.31
N THR A 143 5.91 -10.87 2.67
CA THR A 143 4.55 -10.32 2.74
C THR A 143 3.65 -11.04 3.73
N LYS A 144 2.78 -10.27 4.37
CA LYS A 144 1.65 -10.76 5.16
C LYS A 144 0.40 -9.99 4.75
N VAL A 145 -0.65 -10.73 4.41
CA VAL A 145 -1.97 -10.19 4.08
C VAL A 145 -2.95 -10.70 5.12
N PHE A 146 -3.59 -9.80 5.88
CA PHE A 146 -4.48 -10.17 6.98
C PHE A 146 -5.56 -9.12 7.23
N GLU A 147 -6.61 -9.50 7.96
CA GLU A 147 -7.65 -8.60 8.44
C GLU A 147 -7.22 -7.91 9.74
N PHE A 148 -7.27 -6.57 9.82
CA PHE A 148 -6.69 -5.83 10.96
C PHE A 148 -7.71 -5.34 12.01
N ILE A 149 -9.00 -5.28 11.66
CA ILE A 149 -10.11 -5.04 12.61
C ILE A 149 -11.21 -6.10 12.43
N SER A 150 -12.27 -6.09 13.25
CA SER A 150 -13.42 -6.96 13.01
C SER A 150 -14.19 -6.50 11.75
N THR A 151 -14.69 -7.45 10.96
CA THR A 151 -15.55 -7.17 9.79
C THR A 151 -16.88 -6.51 10.15
N GLU A 152 -17.24 -6.49 11.44
CA GLU A 152 -18.39 -5.76 11.98
C GLU A 152 -18.28 -4.24 11.76
N HIS A 153 -17.07 -3.71 11.58
CA HIS A 153 -16.83 -2.27 11.50
C HIS A 153 -16.57 -1.76 10.07
N THR A 154 -16.05 -2.61 9.18
CA THR A 154 -15.81 -2.25 7.77
C THR A 154 -15.70 -3.50 6.90
N GLN A 155 -16.20 -3.38 5.66
CA GLN A 155 -15.99 -4.40 4.62
C GLN A 155 -14.61 -4.31 3.97
N LYS A 156 -13.86 -3.22 4.21
CA LYS A 156 -12.52 -2.98 3.67
C LYS A 156 -11.50 -3.03 4.78
N ASN A 157 -10.93 -4.22 4.95
CA ASN A 157 -10.21 -4.60 6.15
C ASN A 157 -8.89 -5.33 5.86
N THR A 158 -8.48 -5.43 4.61
CA THR A 158 -7.20 -6.06 4.24
C THR A 158 -6.06 -5.12 4.57
N MET A 159 -5.05 -5.65 5.28
CA MET A 159 -3.75 -5.02 5.50
C MET A 159 -2.68 -5.85 4.79
N ILE A 160 -1.87 -5.20 3.96
CA ILE A 160 -0.67 -5.78 3.34
C ILE A 160 0.54 -5.21 4.05
N VAL A 161 1.39 -6.09 4.60
CA VAL A 161 2.64 -5.72 5.26
C VAL A 161 3.80 -6.39 4.55
N GLY A 162 4.72 -5.61 4.00
CA GLY A 162 6.01 -6.04 3.49
C GLY A 162 7.10 -5.77 4.53
N VAL A 163 7.89 -6.78 4.90
CA VAL A 163 9.10 -6.62 5.73
C VAL A 163 10.32 -7.03 4.93
N ARG A 164 11.27 -6.11 4.73
CA ARG A 164 12.46 -6.36 3.93
C ARG A 164 13.28 -7.52 4.49
N ARG A 165 13.74 -8.42 3.62
CA ARG A 165 14.56 -9.58 3.95
C ARG A 165 15.93 -9.47 3.29
N GLU A 166 16.92 -10.14 3.88
CA GLU A 166 18.27 -10.26 3.28
C GLU A 166 18.31 -11.29 2.15
N GLN A 167 17.47 -12.32 2.22
CA GLN A 167 17.33 -13.33 1.16
C GLN A 167 16.06 -13.04 0.35
N THR A 168 16.23 -12.98 -0.97
CA THR A 168 15.14 -12.91 -1.94
C THR A 168 14.61 -14.32 -2.20
N ASP A 169 13.29 -14.44 -2.26
CA ASP A 169 12.62 -15.65 -2.74
C ASP A 169 12.99 -15.92 -4.22
N ASP A 170 12.58 -17.06 -4.76
CA ASP A 170 12.80 -17.41 -6.17
C ASP A 170 12.05 -16.41 -7.08
N VAL A 171 12.76 -15.37 -7.51
CA VAL A 171 12.25 -14.25 -8.30
C VAL A 171 11.62 -14.73 -9.60
N GLU A 172 12.18 -15.76 -10.24
CA GLU A 172 11.62 -16.32 -11.47
C GLU A 172 10.30 -17.06 -11.20
N ALA A 173 10.23 -17.81 -10.10
CA ALA A 173 8.98 -18.46 -9.70
C ALA A 173 7.89 -17.43 -9.37
N LEU A 174 8.21 -16.36 -8.65
CA LEU A 174 7.29 -15.27 -8.34
C LEU A 174 6.81 -14.53 -9.60
N ALA A 175 7.74 -14.18 -10.50
CA ALA A 175 7.39 -13.54 -11.77
C ALA A 175 6.44 -14.41 -12.61
N ARG A 176 6.66 -15.73 -12.62
CA ARG A 176 5.74 -16.67 -13.28
C ARG A 176 4.37 -16.69 -12.61
N GLN A 177 4.29 -16.70 -11.28
CA GLN A 177 3.01 -16.65 -10.56
C GLN A 177 2.23 -15.35 -10.86
N VAL A 178 2.92 -14.21 -10.89
CA VAL A 178 2.33 -12.92 -11.30
C VAL A 178 1.73 -13.04 -12.70
N GLN A 179 2.50 -13.58 -13.66
CA GLN A 179 2.04 -13.72 -15.04
C GLN A 179 0.89 -14.73 -15.19
N GLU A 180 0.93 -15.85 -14.46
CA GLU A 180 -0.14 -16.86 -14.43
C GLU A 180 -1.45 -16.26 -13.90
N LEU A 181 -1.39 -15.50 -12.82
CA LEU A 181 -2.56 -14.83 -12.24
C LEU A 181 -3.12 -13.76 -13.19
N LYS A 182 -2.25 -12.97 -13.82
CA LYS A 182 -2.64 -12.00 -14.86
C LYS A 182 -3.31 -12.69 -16.03
N ASN A 183 -2.73 -13.77 -16.55
CA ASN A 183 -3.29 -14.54 -17.66
C ASN A 183 -4.64 -15.16 -17.31
N PHE A 184 -4.78 -15.69 -16.09
CA PHE A 184 -6.01 -16.32 -15.61
C PHE A 184 -7.20 -15.36 -15.67
N TYR A 185 -7.00 -14.10 -15.26
CA TYR A 185 -8.03 -13.05 -15.30
C TYR A 185 -7.98 -12.16 -16.55
N GLY A 186 -7.06 -12.37 -17.49
CA GLY A 186 -6.89 -11.49 -18.65
C GLY A 186 -6.44 -10.06 -18.31
N ILE A 187 -5.77 -9.88 -17.17
CA ILE A 187 -5.21 -8.59 -16.73
C ILE A 187 -4.03 -8.24 -17.64
N LYS A 188 -4.07 -7.05 -18.24
CA LYS A 188 -3.03 -6.60 -19.17
C LYS A 188 -1.95 -5.80 -18.46
N GLU A 189 -2.36 -4.95 -17.54
CA GLU A 189 -1.48 -4.05 -16.81
C GLU A 189 -1.86 -4.01 -15.34
N GLN A 190 -0.82 -3.94 -14.50
CA GLN A 190 -0.90 -3.68 -13.07
C GLN A 190 0.10 -2.58 -12.74
N HIS A 191 -0.34 -1.54 -12.02
CA HIS A 191 0.40 -0.29 -11.92
C HIS A 191 1.73 -0.42 -11.20
N LEU A 192 1.77 -1.18 -10.10
CA LEU A 192 3.00 -1.41 -9.33
C LEU A 192 4.04 -2.14 -10.19
N GLU A 193 3.65 -3.18 -10.92
CA GLU A 193 4.50 -3.91 -11.86
C GLU A 193 5.05 -2.97 -12.95
N THR A 194 4.21 -2.09 -13.52
CA THR A 194 4.64 -1.08 -14.49
C THR A 194 5.66 -0.11 -13.90
N LEU A 195 5.50 0.32 -12.64
CA LEU A 195 6.44 1.21 -11.96
C LEU A 195 7.79 0.52 -11.68
N LEU A 196 7.75 -0.76 -11.33
CA LEU A 196 8.94 -1.55 -10.97
C LEU A 196 9.77 -2.01 -12.17
N THR A 197 9.16 -2.11 -13.35
CA THR A 197 9.85 -2.52 -14.60
C THR A 197 10.46 -1.36 -15.38
N LYS A 198 10.05 -0.12 -15.10
CA LYS A 198 10.50 1.09 -15.81
C LYS A 198 11.71 1.79 -15.16
N ASN A 199 12.21 1.29 -14.04
CA ASN A 199 13.41 1.79 -13.34
C ASN A 199 14.51 0.72 -13.33
#